data_AF-J3CBY6-F1
#
_entry.id   AF-J3CBY6-F1
#
_cell.length_a   1.000
_cell.length_b   1.000
_cell.length_c   1.000
_cell.angle_alpha   90.00
_cell.angle_beta   90.00
_cell.angle_gamma   90.00
#
_symmetry.space_group_name_H-M   'P 1'
#
loop_
_entity.id
_entity.type
_entity.pdbx_description
1 polymer ?
#
loop_
_entity_poly.entity_id
_entity_poly.type
_entity_poly.pdbx_seq_one_letter_code
_entity_poly.pdbx_strand_id
1 'polypeptide(L)'
;MKKLLLTLLLLIEINIYSQDKIKDNFTVKVREEEGDLNNDGLTDKIMVSMDTAASVVPLKLEIFFGQQDGKLKPILSSTNIIEPQYPSGKNGKHTVNQISNFSVEDGNLIMISDIKDGQSQHTFRFKNGRFELIHFSKTFWDGKNTTKETDFNLLTGTKTEETKILGSEKPVKKTKSTMKVQALPELQNFKKFGKEFQ
;
A
#
# COMPACT_ATOMS: atom_id res chain seq x y z
N MET A 1 -21.35 49.40 36.31
CA MET A 1 -20.74 49.04 35.01
C MET A 1 -19.64 47.98 35.12
N LYS A 2 -18.73 48.02 36.11
CA LYS A 2 -17.68 46.98 36.28
C LYS A 2 -18.19 45.56 36.59
N LYS A 3 -19.35 45.42 37.26
CA LYS A 3 -19.94 44.10 37.56
C LYS A 3 -20.66 43.44 36.38
N LEU A 4 -21.10 44.23 35.39
CA LEU A 4 -21.77 43.72 34.18
C LEU A 4 -20.77 43.14 33.17
N LEU A 5 -19.55 43.68 33.15
CA LEU A 5 -18.47 43.20 32.30
C LEU A 5 -17.92 41.84 32.76
N LEU A 6 -18.01 41.55 34.07
CA LEU A 6 -17.58 40.28 34.64
C LEU A 6 -18.55 39.13 34.32
N THR A 7 -19.84 39.45 34.14
CA THR A 7 -20.87 38.46 33.79
C THR A 7 -20.80 38.06 32.31
N LEU A 8 -20.32 38.95 31.45
CA LEU A 8 -20.17 38.67 30.02
C LEU A 8 -18.94 37.78 29.72
N LEU A 9 -17.90 37.82 30.57
CA LEU A 9 -16.74 36.93 30.43
C LEU A 9 -17.00 35.48 30.86
N LEU A 10 -18.04 35.22 31.67
CA LEU A 10 -18.39 33.87 32.11
C LEU A 10 -19.23 33.07 31.11
N LEU A 11 -19.69 33.69 30.02
CA LEU A 11 -20.47 33.03 28.96
C LEU A 11 -19.60 32.52 27.79
N ILE A 12 -18.27 32.59 27.91
CA ILE A 12 -17.33 32.04 26.91
C ILE A 12 -17.04 30.55 27.17
N GLU A 13 -17.56 29.97 28.25
CA GLU A 13 -17.36 28.55 28.49
C GLU A 13 -18.16 27.70 27.47
N ILE A 14 -17.43 26.71 26.94
CA ILE A 14 -17.91 25.43 26.40
C ILE A 14 -18.66 25.43 25.05
N ASN A 15 -18.02 25.98 24.01
CA ASN A 15 -17.97 25.25 22.73
C ASN A 15 -16.77 24.29 22.75
N ILE A 16 -16.78 23.33 23.69
CA ILE A 16 -15.98 22.11 23.50
C ILE A 16 -16.71 21.37 22.38
N TYR A 17 -16.33 21.66 21.15
CA TYR A 17 -16.42 20.68 20.09
C TYR A 17 -15.56 19.52 20.57
N SER A 18 -16.16 18.57 21.29
CA SER A 18 -15.77 17.18 21.19
C SER A 18 -15.84 16.94 19.70
N GLN A 19 -14.70 17.02 19.02
CA GLN A 19 -14.58 16.42 17.73
C GLN A 19 -14.89 14.96 18.04
N ASP A 20 -16.13 14.55 17.77
CA ASP A 20 -16.43 13.16 17.54
C ASP A 20 -15.42 12.77 16.48
N LYS A 21 -14.29 12.22 16.93
CA LYS A 21 -13.36 11.53 16.07
C LYS A 21 -14.27 10.51 15.44
N ILE A 22 -14.64 10.74 14.18
CA ILE A 22 -15.44 9.83 13.37
C ILE A 22 -14.85 8.47 13.70
N LYS A 23 -15.63 7.65 14.41
CA LYS A 23 -15.11 6.44 15.01
C LYS A 23 -14.51 5.64 13.86
N ASP A 24 -13.21 5.39 13.95
CA ASP A 24 -12.53 4.62 12.94
C ASP A 24 -13.18 3.23 12.90
N ASN A 25 -13.87 2.93 11.80
CA ASN A 25 -14.65 1.71 11.65
C ASN A 25 -13.82 0.54 11.11
N PHE A 26 -12.51 0.74 10.88
CA PHE A 26 -11.57 -0.31 10.46
C PHE A 26 -11.23 -1.24 11.64
N THR A 27 -12.23 -2.00 12.08
CA THR A 27 -12.21 -2.79 13.32
C THR A 27 -11.78 -4.23 13.12
N VAL A 28 -11.89 -4.76 11.88
CA VAL A 28 -11.51 -6.14 11.60
C VAL A 28 -10.11 -6.18 11.02
N LYS A 29 -9.17 -6.77 11.76
CA LYS A 29 -7.81 -7.01 11.30
C LYS A 29 -7.77 -8.22 10.37
N VAL A 30 -7.24 -8.03 9.16
CA VAL A 30 -7.17 -9.10 8.14
C VAL A 30 -5.74 -9.57 7.88
N ARG A 31 -4.73 -8.72 8.10
CA ARG A 31 -3.31 -9.08 8.05
C ARG A 31 -2.50 -8.28 9.07
N GLU A 32 -1.45 -8.89 9.56
CA GLU A 32 -0.45 -8.27 10.43
C GLU A 32 0.90 -8.88 10.12
N GLU A 33 1.91 -8.05 9.95
CA GLU A 33 3.29 -8.45 9.68
C GLU A 33 4.24 -7.57 10.51
N GLU A 34 5.39 -8.14 10.85
CA GLU A 34 6.45 -7.48 11.61
C GLU A 34 7.79 -7.63 10.90
N GLY A 35 8.67 -6.65 11.06
CA GLY A 35 10.00 -6.67 10.46
C GLY A 35 10.73 -5.35 10.72
N ASP A 36 11.90 -5.15 10.12
CA ASP A 36 12.67 -3.90 10.23
C ASP A 36 12.67 -3.22 8.86
N LEU A 37 11.84 -2.19 8.65
CA LEU A 37 11.62 -1.52 7.36
C LEU A 37 12.60 -0.37 7.10
N ASN A 38 13.36 0.04 8.11
CA ASN A 38 14.27 1.18 8.01
C ASN A 38 15.73 0.82 8.41
N ASN A 39 15.97 -0.45 8.74
CA ASN A 39 17.25 -1.03 9.18
C ASN A 39 17.80 -0.36 10.45
N ASP A 40 16.93 0.05 11.38
CA ASP A 40 17.34 0.63 12.67
C ASP A 40 17.45 -0.40 13.81
N GLY A 41 17.13 -1.68 13.51
CA GLY A 41 17.17 -2.79 14.46
C GLY A 41 15.93 -2.87 15.36
N LEU A 42 14.92 -2.02 15.16
CA LEU A 42 13.66 -2.05 15.89
C LEU A 42 12.58 -2.75 15.06
N THR A 43 11.67 -3.44 15.75
CA THR A 43 10.53 -4.09 15.09
C THR A 43 9.47 -3.07 14.72
N ASP A 44 9.25 -2.94 13.42
CA ASP A 44 8.17 -2.20 12.79
C ASP A 44 6.96 -3.11 12.58
N LYS A 45 5.78 -2.49 12.45
CA LYS A 45 4.50 -3.18 12.29
C LYS A 45 3.77 -2.72 11.04
N ILE A 46 3.28 -3.69 10.27
CA ILE A 46 2.41 -3.48 9.12
C ILE A 46 1.05 -4.12 9.46
N MET A 47 -0.03 -3.37 9.30
CA MET A 47 -1.37 -3.85 9.60
C MET A 47 -2.31 -3.55 8.45
N VAL A 48 -3.14 -4.54 8.10
CA VAL A 48 -4.28 -4.34 7.21
C VAL A 48 -5.56 -4.60 7.98
N SER A 49 -6.46 -3.62 7.95
CA SER A 49 -7.77 -3.68 8.57
C SER A 49 -8.87 -3.36 7.56
N MET A 50 -10.11 -3.78 7.83
CA MET A 50 -11.27 -3.50 6.99
C MET A 50 -12.41 -2.86 7.79
N ASP A 51 -13.12 -1.95 7.14
CA ASP A 51 -14.39 -1.39 7.61
C ASP A 51 -15.54 -2.21 7.01
N THR A 52 -16.12 -3.09 7.82
CA THR A 52 -17.26 -3.94 7.40
C THR A 52 -18.62 -3.25 7.51
N ALA A 53 -18.68 -2.04 8.10
CA ALA A 53 -19.91 -1.25 8.18
C ALA A 53 -20.17 -0.47 6.88
N ALA A 54 -19.11 -0.09 6.16
CA ALA A 54 -19.21 0.54 4.85
C ALA A 54 -19.60 -0.46 3.75
N SER A 55 -20.50 -0.05 2.85
CA SER A 55 -21.01 -0.91 1.77
C SER A 55 -19.93 -1.37 0.78
N VAL A 56 -18.87 -0.58 0.60
CA VAL A 56 -17.75 -0.93 -0.29
C VAL A 56 -16.71 -1.83 0.37
N VAL A 57 -16.80 -1.98 1.70
CA VAL A 57 -15.85 -2.71 2.55
C VAL A 57 -14.39 -2.34 2.22
N PRO A 58 -13.99 -1.07 2.49
CA PRO A 58 -12.64 -0.62 2.18
C PRO A 58 -11.63 -1.28 3.11
N LEU A 59 -10.38 -1.34 2.65
CA LEU A 59 -9.25 -1.80 3.43
C LEU A 59 -8.29 -0.65 3.70
N LYS A 60 -7.68 -0.66 4.88
CA LYS A 60 -6.70 0.34 5.32
C LYS A 60 -5.37 -0.36 5.58
N LEU A 61 -4.32 0.13 4.94
CA LEU A 61 -2.93 -0.23 5.26
C LEU A 61 -2.38 0.79 6.25
N GLU A 62 -1.81 0.29 7.34
CA GLU A 62 -1.12 1.09 8.35
C GLU A 62 0.28 0.55 8.55
N ILE A 63 1.26 1.45 8.64
CA ILE A 63 2.66 1.12 8.92
C ILE A 63 3.12 1.94 10.11
N PHE A 64 3.74 1.28 11.06
CA PHE A 64 4.28 1.88 12.28
C PHE A 64 5.74 1.52 12.44
N PHE A 65 6.55 2.47 12.88
CA PHE A 65 7.93 2.21 13.26
C PHE A 65 8.09 1.96 14.75
N GLY A 66 8.93 0.99 15.08
CA GLY A 66 9.36 0.75 16.45
C GLY A 66 10.09 1.97 17.02
N GLN A 67 9.95 2.19 18.32
CA GLN A 67 10.70 3.20 19.05
C GLN A 67 11.44 2.53 20.21
N GLN A 68 12.54 3.15 20.67
CA GLN A 68 13.35 2.61 21.76
C GLN A 68 12.58 2.42 23.08
N ASP A 69 11.50 3.18 23.29
CA ASP A 69 10.62 3.06 24.46
C ASP A 69 9.55 1.95 24.29
N GLY A 70 9.64 1.15 23.23
CA GLY A 70 8.70 0.08 22.90
C GLY A 70 7.38 0.56 22.29
N LYS A 71 7.22 1.87 22.05
CA LYS A 71 6.03 2.40 21.37
C LYS A 71 6.14 2.25 19.85
N LEU A 72 5.00 2.38 19.20
CA LEU A 72 4.86 2.38 17.75
C LEU A 72 4.53 3.80 17.27
N LYS A 73 5.36 4.32 16.37
CA LYS A 73 5.15 5.62 15.71
C LYS A 73 4.44 5.40 14.37
N PRO A 74 3.24 5.99 14.13
CA PRO A 74 2.57 5.86 12.84
C PRO A 74 3.36 6.57 11.74
N ILE A 75 3.58 5.87 10.63
CA ILE A 75 4.32 6.36 9.44
C ILE A 75 3.41 6.45 8.22
N LEU A 76 2.48 5.53 8.08
CA LEU A 76 1.52 5.48 6.98
C LEU A 76 0.15 5.07 7.51
N SER A 77 -0.90 5.69 6.98
CA SER A 77 -2.28 5.22 7.09
C SER A 77 -2.99 5.58 5.79
N SER A 78 -3.46 4.59 5.03
CA SER A 78 -4.09 4.83 3.72
C SER A 78 -5.10 3.75 3.35
N THR A 79 -6.21 4.20 2.77
CA THR A 79 -7.29 3.35 2.23
C THR A 79 -7.24 3.20 0.71
N ASN A 80 -6.27 3.84 0.05
CA ASN A 80 -6.19 3.90 -1.42
C ASN A 80 -5.29 2.82 -2.05
N ILE A 81 -4.47 2.16 -1.23
CA ILE A 81 -3.44 1.21 -1.69
C ILE A 81 -4.05 -0.15 -2.06
N ILE A 82 -5.04 -0.59 -1.30
CA ILE A 82 -5.70 -1.89 -1.45
C ILE A 82 -7.11 -1.64 -2.02
N GLU A 83 -7.49 -2.39 -3.05
CA GLU A 83 -8.83 -2.30 -3.62
C GLU A 83 -9.88 -2.76 -2.59
N PRO A 84 -10.99 -2.01 -2.40
CA PRO A 84 -12.10 -2.44 -1.55
C PRO A 84 -12.66 -3.81 -1.96
N GLN A 85 -13.28 -4.55 -1.03
CA GLN A 85 -13.89 -5.85 -1.38
C GLN A 85 -15.08 -5.67 -2.33
N TYR A 86 -15.80 -4.54 -2.27
CA TYR A 86 -16.93 -4.20 -3.15
C TYR A 86 -16.75 -2.80 -3.78
N PRO A 87 -15.84 -2.63 -4.75
CA PRO A 87 -15.49 -1.31 -5.27
C PRO A 87 -16.66 -0.67 -6.04
N SER A 88 -16.81 0.65 -5.91
CA SER A 88 -17.97 1.44 -6.40
C SER A 88 -18.25 1.35 -7.92
N GLY A 89 -17.36 0.78 -8.71
CA GLY A 89 -17.53 0.56 -10.15
C GLY A 89 -17.94 -0.87 -10.55
N LYS A 90 -18.15 -1.78 -9.59
CA LYS A 90 -18.46 -3.20 -9.85
C LYS A 90 -19.93 -3.56 -9.58
N ASN A 91 -20.83 -2.58 -9.44
CA ASN A 91 -22.27 -2.79 -9.21
C ASN A 91 -22.57 -3.77 -8.05
N GLY A 92 -21.86 -3.61 -6.93
CA GLY A 92 -22.00 -4.48 -5.76
C GLY A 92 -21.37 -5.86 -5.89
N LYS A 93 -20.61 -6.14 -6.97
CA LYS A 93 -19.87 -7.40 -7.11
C LYS A 93 -18.58 -7.36 -6.29
N HIS A 94 -18.31 -8.49 -5.63
CA HIS A 94 -17.07 -8.73 -4.91
C HIS A 94 -15.85 -8.66 -5.85
N THR A 95 -14.72 -8.18 -5.34
CA THR A 95 -13.46 -8.23 -6.08
C THR A 95 -12.95 -9.66 -6.19
N VAL A 96 -12.45 -10.06 -7.36
CA VAL A 96 -11.97 -11.45 -7.57
C VAL A 96 -10.56 -11.65 -6.98
N ASN A 97 -9.81 -10.56 -6.82
CA ASN A 97 -8.44 -10.59 -6.34
C ASN A 97 -8.41 -10.78 -4.82
N GLN A 98 -7.44 -11.54 -4.31
CA GLN A 98 -7.22 -11.60 -2.87
C GLN A 98 -6.71 -10.24 -2.34
N ILE A 99 -6.89 -10.03 -1.03
CA ILE A 99 -6.26 -8.92 -0.32
C ILE A 99 -4.74 -9.08 -0.45
N SER A 100 -4.07 -8.05 -0.96
CA SER A 100 -2.62 -8.02 -1.15
C SER A 100 -1.88 -8.51 0.08
N ASN A 101 -0.82 -9.29 -0.14
CA ASN A 101 0.08 -9.72 0.92
C ASN A 101 1.20 -8.70 1.09
N PHE A 102 1.69 -8.57 2.32
CA PHE A 102 2.82 -7.71 2.66
C PHE A 102 3.91 -8.54 3.34
N SER A 103 5.17 -8.20 3.14
CA SER A 103 6.30 -8.76 3.88
C SER A 103 7.41 -7.72 3.99
N VAL A 104 8.38 -7.98 4.88
CA VAL A 104 9.58 -7.17 5.04
C VAL A 104 10.79 -8.00 4.61
N GLU A 105 11.52 -7.52 3.62
CA GLU A 105 12.71 -8.18 3.08
C GLU A 105 13.83 -7.15 2.89
N ASP A 106 14.97 -7.37 3.56
CA ASP A 106 16.18 -6.53 3.49
C ASP A 106 15.90 -5.02 3.69
N GLY A 107 15.04 -4.66 4.65
CA GLY A 107 14.67 -3.27 4.91
C GLY A 107 13.72 -2.67 3.88
N ASN A 108 13.01 -3.50 3.10
CA ASN A 108 12.04 -3.06 2.12
C ASN A 108 10.67 -3.66 2.41
N LEU A 109 9.62 -2.89 2.14
CA LEU A 109 8.26 -3.38 2.12
C LEU A 109 8.00 -4.05 0.77
N ILE A 110 7.63 -5.33 0.81
CA ILE A 110 7.20 -6.08 -0.36
C ILE A 110 5.67 -6.16 -0.34
N MET A 111 5.03 -5.80 -1.46
CA MET A 111 3.59 -5.91 -1.65
C MET A 111 3.32 -6.83 -2.83
N ILE A 112 2.69 -7.99 -2.57
CA ILE A 112 2.27 -8.95 -3.59
C ILE A 112 0.76 -8.82 -3.79
N SER A 113 0.34 -8.64 -5.04
CA SER A 113 -1.07 -8.48 -5.39
C SER A 113 -1.43 -9.37 -6.56
N ASP A 114 -2.57 -10.04 -6.45
CA ASP A 114 -3.18 -10.72 -7.58
C ASP A 114 -3.59 -9.71 -8.65
N ILE A 115 -3.30 -10.07 -9.89
CA ILE A 115 -3.81 -9.41 -11.10
C ILE A 115 -4.54 -10.46 -11.94
N LYS A 116 -5.27 -10.02 -12.95
CA LYS A 116 -5.95 -10.95 -13.86
C LYS A 116 -4.92 -11.91 -14.48
N ASP A 117 -5.15 -13.21 -14.30
CA ASP A 117 -4.32 -14.32 -14.80
C ASP A 117 -2.85 -14.23 -14.35
N GLY A 118 -2.57 -13.68 -13.17
CA GLY A 118 -1.20 -13.49 -12.73
C GLY A 118 -1.02 -12.82 -11.38
N GLN A 119 0.21 -12.40 -11.10
CA GLN A 119 0.58 -11.68 -9.88
C GLN A 119 1.53 -10.52 -10.19
N SER A 120 1.53 -9.54 -9.30
CA SER A 120 2.45 -8.41 -9.32
C SER A 120 3.10 -8.23 -7.95
N GLN A 121 4.37 -7.86 -7.96
CA GLN A 121 5.15 -7.54 -6.77
C GLN A 121 5.68 -6.11 -6.88
N HIS A 122 5.59 -5.38 -5.78
CA HIS A 122 6.09 -4.03 -5.64
C HIS A 122 7.00 -3.97 -4.44
N THR A 123 8.22 -3.47 -4.64
CA THR A 123 9.21 -3.33 -3.57
C THR A 123 9.40 -1.84 -3.26
N PHE A 124 9.08 -1.45 -2.04
CA PHE A 124 9.19 -0.07 -1.57
C PHE A 124 10.30 0.05 -0.53
N ARG A 125 11.16 1.06 -0.71
CA ARG A 125 12.17 1.45 0.27
C ARG A 125 11.71 2.67 1.04
N PHE A 126 11.88 2.68 2.36
CA PHE A 126 11.71 3.90 3.14
C PHE A 126 12.95 4.80 3.02
N LYS A 127 12.77 6.03 2.53
CA LYS A 127 13.84 7.02 2.45
C LYS A 127 13.27 8.42 2.58
N ASN A 128 13.95 9.30 3.32
CA ASN A 128 13.56 10.71 3.49
C ASN A 128 12.10 10.90 3.93
N GLY A 129 11.60 10.03 4.83
CA GLY A 129 10.25 10.13 5.38
C GLY A 129 9.14 9.53 4.51
N ARG A 130 9.46 8.89 3.38
CA ARG A 130 8.49 8.36 2.42
C ARG A 130 8.89 6.96 1.94
N PHE A 131 7.89 6.14 1.59
CA PHE A 131 8.08 4.87 0.90
C PHE A 131 8.11 5.10 -0.60
N GLU A 132 9.25 4.82 -1.23
CA GLU A 132 9.49 4.97 -2.66
C GLU A 132 9.52 3.60 -3.34
N LEU A 133 8.78 3.42 -4.41
CA LEU A 133 8.84 2.20 -5.23
C LEU A 133 10.19 2.14 -5.95
N ILE A 134 10.98 1.11 -5.67
CA ILE A 134 12.31 0.93 -6.26
C ILE A 134 12.34 -0.21 -7.28
N HIS A 135 11.42 -1.17 -7.17
CA HIS A 135 11.34 -2.30 -8.07
C HIS A 135 9.89 -2.77 -8.24
N PHE A 136 9.58 -3.21 -9.45
CA PHE A 136 8.28 -3.75 -9.84
C PHE A 136 8.49 -5.00 -10.68
N SER A 137 7.75 -6.06 -10.38
CA SER A 137 7.65 -7.21 -11.26
C SER A 137 6.20 -7.66 -11.41
N LYS A 138 5.90 -8.30 -12.55
CA LYS A 138 4.63 -8.97 -12.77
C LYS A 138 4.82 -10.21 -13.63
N THR A 139 4.00 -11.21 -13.36
CA THR A 139 3.90 -12.43 -14.17
C THR A 139 2.45 -12.61 -14.58
N PHE A 140 2.23 -12.90 -15.86
CA PHE A 140 0.93 -13.15 -16.45
C PHE A 140 0.95 -14.46 -17.24
N TRP A 141 -0.04 -15.32 -17.04
CA TRP A 141 -0.24 -16.54 -17.81
C TRP A 141 -1.22 -16.31 -18.96
N ASP A 142 -0.89 -16.82 -20.14
CA ASP A 142 -1.71 -16.64 -21.35
C ASP A 142 -2.96 -17.52 -21.43
N GLY A 143 -3.23 -18.33 -20.40
CA GLY A 143 -4.32 -19.31 -20.39
C GLY A 143 -4.00 -20.59 -21.16
N LYS A 144 -2.76 -20.74 -21.66
CA LYS A 144 -2.30 -21.87 -22.46
C LYS A 144 -1.00 -22.42 -21.88
N ASN A 145 0.13 -22.15 -22.52
CA ASN A 145 1.42 -22.73 -22.17
C ASN A 145 2.52 -21.70 -21.98
N THR A 146 2.22 -20.39 -21.95
CA THR A 146 3.25 -19.36 -21.78
C THR A 146 2.98 -18.41 -20.63
N THR A 147 4.07 -17.99 -19.97
CA THR A 147 4.09 -16.87 -19.03
C THR A 147 4.79 -15.69 -19.67
N LYS A 148 4.27 -14.49 -19.42
CA LYS A 148 4.92 -13.21 -19.69
C LYS A 148 5.35 -12.61 -18.37
N GLU A 149 6.64 -12.34 -18.26
CA GLU A 149 7.27 -11.78 -17.07
C GLU A 149 7.78 -10.38 -17.39
N THR A 150 7.51 -9.44 -16.50
CA THR A 150 8.10 -8.09 -16.53
C THR A 150 8.87 -7.91 -15.25
N ASP A 151 10.10 -7.44 -15.36
CA ASP A 151 10.95 -7.02 -14.26
C ASP A 151 11.41 -5.59 -14.52
N PHE A 152 11.21 -4.68 -13.58
CA PHE A 152 11.57 -3.28 -13.72
C PHE A 152 12.27 -2.77 -12.47
N ASN A 153 13.55 -2.45 -12.61
CA ASN A 153 14.32 -1.74 -11.59
C ASN A 153 14.23 -0.24 -11.84
N LEU A 154 13.45 0.47 -11.01
CA LEU A 154 13.18 1.90 -11.19
C LEU A 154 14.38 2.78 -10.83
N LEU A 155 15.31 2.29 -10.01
CA LEU A 155 16.54 3.01 -9.65
C LEU A 155 17.49 3.13 -10.85
N THR A 156 17.60 2.06 -11.64
CA THR A 156 18.46 2.03 -12.84
C THR A 156 17.69 2.36 -14.12
N GLY A 157 16.36 2.32 -14.08
CA GLY A 157 15.51 2.42 -15.25
C GLY A 157 15.52 1.18 -16.15
N THR A 158 16.12 0.07 -15.70
CA THR A 158 16.22 -1.16 -16.51
C THR A 158 14.94 -1.96 -16.45
N LYS A 159 14.28 -2.15 -17.59
CA LYS A 159 13.10 -3.02 -17.75
C LYS A 159 13.44 -4.23 -18.61
N THR A 160 13.12 -5.42 -18.11
CA THR A 160 13.23 -6.68 -18.83
C THR A 160 11.83 -7.28 -19.02
N GLU A 161 11.56 -7.77 -20.22
CA GLU A 161 10.33 -8.49 -20.54
C GLU A 161 10.67 -9.83 -21.16
N GLU A 162 10.18 -10.90 -20.55
CA GLU A 162 10.43 -12.28 -20.96
C GLU A 162 9.13 -13.00 -21.28
N THR A 163 9.19 -13.93 -22.22
CA THR A 163 8.13 -14.91 -22.48
C THR A 163 8.73 -16.30 -22.35
N LYS A 164 8.18 -17.12 -21.46
CA LYS A 164 8.63 -18.49 -21.19
C LYS A 164 7.52 -19.48 -21.49
N ILE A 165 7.89 -20.65 -21.98
CA ILE A 165 6.98 -21.81 -22.03
C ILE A 165 7.00 -22.47 -20.64
N LEU A 166 5.84 -22.89 -20.15
CA LEU A 166 5.71 -23.61 -18.89
C LEU A 166 6.65 -24.83 -18.85
N GLY A 167 7.42 -24.96 -17.78
CA GLY A 167 8.40 -26.03 -17.61
C GLY A 167 9.72 -25.85 -18.38
N SER A 168 9.90 -24.74 -19.09
CA SER A 168 11.17 -24.41 -19.75
C SER A 168 11.99 -23.43 -18.93
N GLU A 169 13.28 -23.73 -18.76
CA GLU A 169 14.23 -22.83 -18.08
C GLU A 169 14.62 -21.62 -18.95
N LYS A 170 14.52 -21.75 -20.29
CA LYS A 170 14.98 -20.73 -21.24
C LYS A 170 13.80 -19.91 -21.77
N PRO A 171 13.90 -18.56 -21.81
CA PRO A 171 12.87 -17.74 -22.42
C PRO A 171 12.86 -17.90 -23.93
N VAL A 172 11.67 -17.97 -24.52
CA VAL A 172 11.45 -17.97 -25.97
C VAL A 172 11.65 -16.58 -26.56
N LYS A 173 11.34 -15.54 -25.77
CA LYS A 173 11.59 -14.15 -26.11
C LYS A 173 12.07 -13.41 -24.87
N LYS A 174 13.10 -12.58 -25.04
CA LYS A 174 13.61 -11.68 -24.01
C LYS A 174 13.93 -10.33 -24.63
N THR A 175 13.40 -9.27 -24.04
CA THR A 175 13.68 -7.89 -24.43
C THR A 175 14.18 -7.14 -23.22
N LYS A 176 15.20 -6.32 -23.41
CA LYS A 176 15.71 -5.41 -22.38
C LYS A 176 15.62 -3.99 -22.92
N SER A 177 15.12 -3.07 -22.11
CA SER A 177 15.00 -1.66 -22.42
C SER A 177 15.39 -0.81 -21.22
N THR A 178 15.64 0.47 -21.47
CA THR A 178 15.95 1.44 -20.41
C THR A 178 14.97 2.60 -20.51
N MET A 179 14.29 2.89 -19.40
CA MET A 179 13.35 3.99 -19.26
C MET A 179 13.71 4.77 -17.98
N LYS A 180 14.05 6.06 -18.13
CA LYS A 180 14.39 6.90 -16.98
C LYS A 180 13.12 7.33 -16.25
N VAL A 181 13.01 6.99 -14.97
CA VAL A 181 11.95 7.47 -14.09
C VAL A 181 12.43 8.76 -13.43
N GLN A 182 11.71 9.87 -13.63
CA GLN A 182 12.13 11.18 -13.09
C GLN A 182 11.95 11.26 -11.56
N ALA A 183 10.85 10.72 -11.05
CA ALA A 183 10.55 10.64 -9.64
C ALA A 183 9.98 9.27 -9.31
N LEU A 184 10.49 8.64 -8.25
CA LEU A 184 10.00 7.33 -7.84
C LEU A 184 8.57 7.44 -7.30
N PRO A 185 7.65 6.55 -7.73
CA PRO A 185 6.30 6.50 -7.20
C PRO A 185 6.29 6.29 -5.69
N GLU A 186 5.36 6.96 -5.00
CA GLU A 186 5.20 6.82 -3.56
C GLU A 186 4.10 5.83 -3.22
N LEU A 187 4.28 5.08 -2.13
CA LEU A 187 3.24 4.20 -1.61
C LEU A 187 1.96 4.95 -1.24
N GLN A 188 2.06 6.16 -0.68
CA GLN A 188 0.90 6.98 -0.28
C GLN A 188 -0.03 7.32 -1.45
N ASN A 189 0.58 7.54 -2.61
CA ASN A 189 -0.11 7.90 -3.85
C ASN A 189 -0.23 6.70 -4.81
N PHE A 190 0.05 5.50 -4.31
CA PHE A 190 0.06 4.29 -5.11
C PHE A 190 -1.37 3.92 -5.50
N LYS A 191 -1.73 4.21 -6.74
CA LYS A 191 -2.86 3.58 -7.42
C LYS A 191 -2.26 2.42 -8.21
N LYS A 192 -2.83 1.20 -8.05
CA LYS A 192 -2.43 0.01 -8.84
C LYS A 192 -2.18 0.45 -10.28
N PHE A 193 -0.95 0.29 -10.78
CA PHE A 193 -0.56 0.79 -12.09
C PHE A 193 -1.54 0.33 -13.17
N GLY A 194 -2.40 1.23 -13.62
CA GLY A 194 -3.20 1.08 -14.84
C GLY A 194 -2.49 1.79 -15.98
N LYS A 195 -2.41 1.15 -17.15
CA LYS A 195 -1.86 1.62 -18.46
C LYS A 195 -0.50 2.33 -18.52
N GLU A 196 0.02 2.94 -17.46
CA GLU A 196 1.21 3.82 -17.47
C GLU A 196 2.53 3.06 -17.72
N PHE A 197 2.51 1.73 -17.60
CA PHE A 197 3.66 0.85 -17.88
C PHE A 197 3.30 -0.38 -18.74
N GLN A 198 2.16 -0.34 -19.44
CA GLN A 198 1.75 -1.34 -20.43
C GLN A 198 2.32 -1.04 -21.81
#